data_AF-A0A7Y2ATB1-F1
#
_entry.id   AF-A0A7Y2ATB1-F1
#
_cell.length_a   1.000
_cell.length_b   1.000
_cell.length_c   1.000
_cell.angle_alpha   90.00
_cell.angle_beta   90.00
_cell.angle_gamma   90.00
#
_symmetry.space_group_name_H-M   'P 1'
#
loop_
_entity.id
_entity.type
_entity.pdbx_description
1 polymer ?
#
loop_
_entity_poly.entity_id
_entity_poly.type
_entity_poly.pdbx_seq_one_letter_code
_entity_poly.pdbx_strand_id
1 'polypeptide(L)'
;NSLYIKSIDQQILPMEIEVLTKRDRYNEYIMTGLRTKWGVSLQRIASDFGPKYHDYLLDQSEKHRKDGFLTIDGDTLLVTKKGKFLSDGLAADVFMLNLERNS
;
A
#
# COMPACT_ATOMS: atom_id res chain seq x y z
N ASN A 1 -1.61 20.21 -21.54
CA ASN A 1 -0.17 20.16 -21.86
C ASN A 1 0.32 21.56 -22.21
N SER A 2 0.55 22.42 -21.19
CA SER A 2 1.16 23.77 -21.28
C SER A 2 1.13 24.50 -19.92
N LEU A 3 1.70 23.90 -18.87
CA LEU A 3 1.86 24.59 -17.56
C LEU A 3 3.27 24.38 -16.96
N TYR A 4 4.28 24.09 -17.78
CA TYR A 4 5.60 23.67 -17.31
C TYR A 4 6.74 24.66 -17.55
N ILE A 5 6.44 25.91 -17.87
CA ILE A 5 7.49 26.91 -18.09
C ILE A 5 7.05 28.22 -17.42
N LYS A 6 7.45 28.39 -16.15
CA LYS A 6 7.78 29.68 -15.50
C LYS A 6 7.98 29.51 -13.99
N SER A 7 9.06 28.86 -13.56
CA SER A 7 9.56 29.01 -12.18
C SER A 7 11.06 28.66 -12.04
N ILE A 8 11.89 28.99 -13.04
CA ILE A 8 13.36 29.00 -12.86
C ILE A 8 13.74 30.44 -12.52
N ASP A 9 13.35 30.92 -11.33
CA ASP A 9 13.92 32.15 -10.75
C ASP A 9 13.66 32.32 -9.23
N GLN A 10 13.33 31.25 -8.52
CA GLN A 10 13.35 31.27 -7.07
C GLN A 10 14.08 30.03 -6.59
N GLN A 11 15.23 30.22 -5.93
CA GLN A 11 15.96 29.19 -5.17
C GLN A 11 15.16 28.60 -3.99
N ILE A 12 13.86 28.83 -3.97
CA ILE A 12 12.91 28.09 -3.17
C ILE A 12 12.36 27.04 -4.11
N LEU A 13 13.10 25.94 -4.28
CA LEU A 13 12.43 24.68 -4.56
C LEU A 13 11.37 24.59 -3.46
N PRO A 14 10.07 24.55 -3.78
CA PRO A 14 9.15 23.93 -2.86
C PRO A 14 9.64 22.50 -2.82
N MET A 15 10.53 22.23 -1.86
CA MET A 15 10.59 20.94 -1.23
C MET A 15 9.23 20.86 -0.51
N GLU A 16 8.17 20.65 -1.31
CA GLU A 16 7.09 19.79 -0.91
C GLU A 16 7.79 18.47 -0.61
N ILE A 17 8.34 18.41 0.59
CA ILE A 17 8.42 17.20 1.34
C ILE A 17 6.95 16.80 1.37
N GLU A 18 6.50 16.08 0.35
CA GLU A 18 5.34 15.23 0.44
C GLU A 18 5.63 14.40 1.68
N VAL A 19 5.14 14.85 2.83
CA VAL A 19 5.08 14.04 4.02
C VAL A 19 4.02 13.01 3.66
N LEU A 20 4.40 12.01 2.85
CA LEU A 20 3.60 10.83 2.62
C LEU A 20 3.27 10.36 4.01
N THR A 21 1.99 10.46 4.34
CA THR A 21 1.53 10.11 5.66
C THR A 21 1.93 8.65 5.90
N LYS A 22 2.02 8.22 7.15
CA LYS A 22 2.29 6.82 7.49
C LYS A 22 1.39 5.85 6.69
N ARG A 23 0.16 6.29 6.40
CA ARG A 23 -0.82 5.64 5.53
C ARG A 23 -0.40 5.61 4.07
N ASP A 24 0.02 6.73 3.48
CA ASP A 24 0.39 6.77 2.06
C ASP A 24 1.61 5.89 1.79
N ARG A 25 2.59 5.90 2.71
CA ARG A 25 3.74 4.98 2.67
C ARG A 25 3.33 3.51 2.79
N TYR A 26 2.33 3.22 3.62
CA TYR A 26 1.76 1.87 3.74
C TYR A 26 1.10 1.45 2.43
N ASN A 27 0.21 2.28 1.88
CA ASN A 27 -0.52 1.99 0.64
C ASN A 27 0.46 1.79 -0.54
N GLU A 28 1.50 2.61 -0.65
CA GLU A 28 2.55 2.44 -1.65
C GLU A 28 3.30 1.11 -1.49
N TYR A 29 3.66 0.74 -0.26
CA TYR A 29 4.33 -0.53 0.01
C TYR A 29 3.46 -1.73 -0.34
N ILE A 30 2.16 -1.68 -0.03
CA ILE A 30 1.18 -2.71 -0.43
C ILE A 30 1.10 -2.81 -1.95
N MET A 31 0.90 -1.68 -2.63
CA MET A 31 0.71 -1.62 -4.07
C MET A 31 1.91 -2.20 -4.83
N THR A 32 3.11 -1.77 -4.47
CA THR A 32 4.34 -2.25 -5.09
C THR A 32 4.63 -3.70 -4.68
N GLY A 33 4.45 -4.06 -3.41
CA GLY A 33 4.72 -5.40 -2.90
C GLY A 33 3.88 -6.47 -3.58
N LEU A 34 2.56 -6.30 -3.61
CA LEU A 34 1.62 -7.28 -4.18
C LEU A 34 1.72 -7.42 -5.71
N ARG A 35 2.21 -6.40 -6.42
CA ARG A 35 2.50 -6.49 -7.86
C ARG A 35 3.74 -7.32 -8.19
N THR A 36 4.63 -7.52 -7.21
CA THR A 36 5.88 -8.27 -7.43
C THR A 36 5.78 -9.69 -6.88
N LYS A 37 6.69 -10.56 -7.35
CA LYS A 37 6.83 -11.93 -6.82
C LYS A 37 7.26 -11.98 -5.35
N TRP A 38 7.74 -10.86 -4.79
CA TRP A 38 8.27 -10.78 -3.44
C TRP A 38 7.18 -10.58 -2.39
N GLY A 39 6.01 -10.05 -2.78
CA GLY A 39 4.90 -9.83 -1.86
C GLY A 39 5.15 -8.74 -0.82
N VAL A 40 4.41 -8.84 0.29
CA VAL A 40 4.40 -7.89 1.41
C VAL A 40 4.80 -8.63 2.68
N SER A 41 5.84 -8.18 3.37
CA SER A 41 6.25 -8.76 4.67
C SER A 41 5.38 -8.20 5.78
N LEU A 42 4.72 -9.10 6.53
CA LEU A 42 3.87 -8.77 7.66
C LEU A 42 4.70 -8.22 8.82
N GLN A 43 5.88 -8.79 9.08
CA GLN A 43 6.82 -8.27 10.08
C GLN A 43 7.26 -6.84 9.76
N ARG A 44 7.55 -6.54 8.49
CA ARG A 44 7.87 -5.17 8.07
C ARG A 44 6.68 -4.25 8.27
N ILE A 45 5.46 -4.71 7.98
CA ILE A 45 4.27 -3.90 8.25
C ILE A 45 4.18 -3.53 9.73
N ALA A 46 4.35 -4.51 10.61
CA ALA A 46 4.30 -4.30 12.06
C ALA A 46 5.42 -3.35 12.55
N SER A 47 6.64 -3.48 12.03
CA SER A 47 7.79 -2.63 12.39
C SER A 47 7.66 -1.20 11.88
N ASP A 48 7.40 -1.03 10.59
CA ASP A 48 7.48 0.28 9.92
C ASP A 48 6.17 1.07 10.10
N PHE A 49 5.01 0.37 10.14
CA PHE A 49 3.69 0.98 10.20
C PHE A 49 2.96 0.75 11.53
N GLY A 50 3.35 -0.24 12.32
CA GLY A 50 2.77 -0.54 13.63
C GLY A 50 1.67 -1.61 13.59
N PRO A 51 1.28 -2.14 14.77
CA PRO A 51 0.38 -3.29 14.88
C PRO A 51 -1.00 -3.03 14.26
N LYS A 52 -1.51 -1.79 14.33
CA LYS A 52 -2.79 -1.42 13.70
C LYS A 52 -2.82 -1.68 12.19
N TYR A 53 -1.73 -1.41 11.48
CA TYR A 53 -1.66 -1.63 10.03
C TYR A 53 -1.46 -3.11 9.70
N HIS A 54 -0.73 -3.82 10.55
CA HIS A 54 -0.56 -5.27 10.43
C HIS A 54 -1.91 -5.98 10.56
N ASP A 55 -2.65 -5.69 11.63
CA ASP A 55 -3.94 -6.33 11.90
C ASP A 55 -4.96 -5.94 10.83
N TYR A 56 -4.95 -4.68 10.39
CA TYR A 56 -5.77 -4.22 9.27
C TYR A 56 -5.49 -4.99 7.98
N LEU A 57 -4.22 -5.16 7.60
CA LEU A 57 -3.86 -5.93 6.40
C LEU A 57 -4.35 -7.39 6.48
N LEU A 58 -4.18 -8.03 7.64
CA LEU A 58 -4.63 -9.40 7.84
C LEU A 58 -6.15 -9.54 7.73
N ASP A 59 -6.89 -8.60 8.31
CA ASP A 59 -8.35 -8.57 8.27
C ASP A 59 -8.86 -8.31 6.83
N GLN A 60 -8.38 -7.25 6.18
CA GLN A 60 -8.83 -6.89 4.83
C GLN A 60 -8.42 -7.93 3.78
N SER A 61 -7.29 -8.62 3.96
CA SER A 61 -6.86 -9.68 3.04
C SER A 61 -7.58 -11.02 3.28
N GLU A 62 -8.34 -11.19 4.36
CA GLU A 62 -8.93 -12.47 4.74
C GLU A 62 -9.87 -13.02 3.66
N LYS A 63 -10.75 -12.19 3.10
CA LYS A 63 -11.67 -12.58 2.03
C LYS A 63 -10.92 -13.08 0.81
N HIS A 64 -9.93 -12.33 0.34
CA HIS A 64 -9.13 -12.70 -0.83
C HIS A 64 -8.25 -13.94 -0.58
N ARG A 65 -7.84 -14.18 0.67
CA ARG A 65 -7.17 -15.42 1.10
C ARG A 65 -8.12 -16.61 1.02
N LYS A 66 -9.34 -16.48 1.54
CA LYS A 66 -10.38 -17.53 1.46
C LYS A 66 -10.75 -17.86 0.01
N ASP A 67 -10.82 -16.83 -0.85
CA ASP A 67 -11.10 -16.99 -2.28
C ASP A 67 -9.88 -17.50 -3.09
N GLY A 68 -8.72 -17.65 -2.45
CA GLY A 68 -7.49 -18.15 -3.04
C GLY A 68 -6.78 -17.18 -3.98
N PHE A 69 -7.09 -15.89 -3.91
CA PHE A 69 -6.41 -14.83 -4.67
C PHE A 69 -5.13 -14.35 -3.98
N LEU A 70 -5.13 -14.36 -2.64
CA LEU A 70 -3.97 -14.09 -1.80
C LEU A 70 -3.60 -15.33 -0.99
N THR A 71 -2.35 -15.42 -0.56
CA THR A 71 -1.89 -16.45 0.38
C THR A 71 -0.83 -15.87 1.30
N ILE A 72 -0.68 -16.46 2.49
CA ILE A 72 0.46 -16.16 3.37
C ILE A 72 1.43 -17.34 3.28
N ASP A 73 2.69 -17.04 2.99
CA ASP A 73 3.80 -17.99 3.03
C ASP A 73 4.85 -17.47 4.02
N GLY A 74 4.95 -18.14 5.18
CA GLY A 74 5.71 -17.64 6.32
C GLY A 74 5.22 -16.26 6.77
N ASP A 75 6.09 -15.25 6.64
CA ASP A 75 5.80 -13.85 6.98
C ASP A 75 5.27 -13.03 5.78
N THR A 76 5.12 -13.64 4.60
CA THR A 76 4.87 -12.86 3.37
C THR A 76 3.47 -13.08 2.85
N LEU A 77 2.71 -12.00 2.67
CA LEU A 77 1.47 -11.99 1.91
C LEU A 77 1.78 -11.90 0.41
N LEU A 78 1.28 -12.86 -0.36
CA LEU A 78 1.58 -13.05 -1.77
C LEU A 78 0.30 -13.12 -2.61
N VAL A 79 0.36 -12.59 -3.83
CA VAL A 79 -0.67 -12.83 -4.84
C VAL A 79 -0.47 -14.21 -5.46
N THR A 80 -1.52 -15.03 -5.48
CA THR A 80 -1.46 -16.36 -6.07
C THR A 80 -1.50 -16.30 -7.60
N LYS A 81 -1.25 -17.43 -8.27
CA LYS A 81 -1.45 -17.53 -9.72
C LYS A 81 -2.87 -17.14 -10.16
N LYS A 82 -3.88 -17.44 -9.33
CA LYS A 82 -5.28 -17.11 -9.57
C LYS A 82 -5.53 -15.59 -9.47
N GLY A 83 -4.88 -14.92 -8.52
CA GLY A 83 -5.00 -13.48 -8.31
C GLY A 83 -4.11 -12.62 -9.20
N LYS A 84 -3.19 -13.20 -9.97
CA LYS A 84 -2.12 -12.48 -10.68
C LYS A 84 -2.62 -11.33 -11.57
N PHE A 85 -3.72 -11.54 -12.30
CA PHE A 85 -4.29 -10.52 -13.19
C PHE A 85 -5.17 -9.48 -12.46
N LEU A 86 -5.38 -9.67 -11.16
CA LEU A 86 -6.18 -8.82 -10.30
C LEU A 86 -5.33 -8.07 -9.26
N SER A 87 -3.99 -8.14 -9.36
CA SER A 87 -3.06 -7.61 -8.34
C SER A 87 -3.37 -6.19 -7.90
N ASP A 88 -3.77 -5.33 -8.85
CA ASP A 88 -4.03 -3.92 -8.61
C ASP A 88 -5.32 -3.70 -7.84
N GLY A 89 -6.38 -4.46 -8.17
CA GLY A 89 -7.63 -4.45 -7.42
C GLY A 89 -7.45 -5.04 -6.02
N LEU A 90 -6.74 -6.16 -5.92
CA LEU A 90 -6.42 -6.80 -4.64
C LEU A 90 -5.61 -5.88 -3.72
N ALA A 91 -4.69 -5.08 -4.27
CA ALA A 91 -3.94 -4.10 -3.50
C ALA A 91 -4.83 -2.94 -3.03
N ALA A 92 -5.66 -2.39 -3.92
CA ALA A 92 -6.58 -1.30 -3.59
C ALA A 92 -7.58 -1.70 -2.49
N ASP A 93 -8.07 -2.95 -2.51
CA ASP A 93 -9.02 -3.48 -1.53
C ASP A 93 -8.43 -3.58 -0.11
N VAL A 94 -7.10 -3.60 0.05
CA VAL A 94 -6.42 -3.65 1.36
C VAL A 94 -5.71 -2.34 1.73
N PHE A 95 -5.95 -1.26 0.98
CA PHE A 95 -5.45 0.06 1.32
C PHE A 95 -6.09 0.59 2.59
N MET A 96 -5.28 1.23 3.43
CA MET A 96 -5.78 1.93 4.60
C MET A 96 -6.45 3.22 4.12
N LEU A 97 -7.78 3.26 4.22
CA LEU A 97 -8.58 4.45 3.93
C LEU A 97 -8.66 5.35 5.18
N ASN A 98 -9.00 6.63 4.98
CA ASN A 98 -9.22 7.56 6.10
C ASN A 98 -10.24 6.98 7.09
N LEU A 99 -9.84 6.85 8.35
CA LEU A 99 -10.75 6.69 9.47
C LEU A 99 -11.40 8.04 9.79
N GLU A 100 -12.07 8.66 8.83
CA GLU A 100 -13.00 9.74 9.11
C GLU A 100 -14.40 9.12 9.19
N ARG A 101 -14.68 8.48 10.31
CA ARG A 101 -16.07 8.34 10.74
C ARG A 101 -16.42 9.63 11.47
N ASN A 102 -17.33 10.38 10.85
CA ASN A 102 -18.07 11.50 11.43
C ASN A 102 -18.20 11.40 12.94
N SER A 103 -17.78 12.48 13.62
CA SER A 103 -18.36 12.86 14.91
C SER A 103 -19.81 13.29 14.73
#